data_AF-K2F3D7-F1
#
_entry.id   AF-K2F3D7-F1
#
_cell.length_a   1.000
_cell.length_b   1.000
_cell.length_c   1.000
_cell.angle_alpha   90.00
_cell.angle_beta   90.00
_cell.angle_gamma   90.00
#
_symmetry.space_group_name_H-M   'P 1'
#
loop_
_entity.id
_entity.type
_entity.pdbx_description
1 polymer ?
#
loop_
_entity_poly.entity_id
_entity_poly.type
_entity_poly.pdbx_seq_one_letter_code
_entity_poly.pdbx_strand_id
1 'polypeptide(L)'
;KLIVATFNKREVVEDFSVVVTYQQIKEKNYSFSAGQYFDVKIEYTDITAEEFGDRIKSFKSNLNNLFADSKTLEMEIQKQLSGIGYEK
;
A
#
# COMPACT_ATOMS: atom_id res chain seq x y z
N LYS A 1 -2.90 -15.19 27.77
CA LYS A 1 -4.02 -16.10 27.40
C LYS A 1 -5.10 -15.41 26.53
N LEU A 2 -4.87 -14.21 25.99
CA LEU A 2 -5.88 -13.47 25.23
C LEU A 2 -6.32 -14.21 23.95
N ILE A 3 -5.37 -14.60 23.10
CA ILE A 3 -5.64 -15.33 21.84
C ILE A 3 -6.50 -16.59 22.08
N VAL A 4 -6.08 -17.45 23.01
CA VAL A 4 -6.79 -18.70 23.32
C VAL A 4 -8.19 -18.44 23.87
N ALA A 5 -8.34 -17.42 24.73
CA ALA A 5 -9.64 -17.07 25.28
C ALA A 5 -10.58 -16.53 24.18
N THR A 6 -10.12 -15.59 23.36
CA THR A 6 -10.90 -15.00 22.26
C THR A 6 -11.31 -16.06 21.23
N PHE A 7 -10.39 -16.96 20.86
CA PHE A 7 -10.67 -18.05 19.93
C PHE A 7 -11.75 -19.01 20.49
N ASN A 8 -11.59 -19.46 21.73
CA ASN A 8 -12.54 -20.40 22.35
C ASN A 8 -13.93 -19.79 22.51
N LYS A 9 -14.01 -18.47 22.76
CA LYS A 9 -15.28 -17.76 22.88
C LYS A 9 -15.88 -17.34 21.54
N ARG A 10 -15.14 -17.46 20.43
CA ARG A 10 -15.54 -17.01 19.09
C ARG A 10 -16.00 -15.54 19.11
N GLU A 11 -15.23 -14.71 19.80
CA GLU A 11 -15.52 -13.28 19.93
C GLU A 11 -14.94 -12.52 18.73
N VAL A 12 -15.75 -11.64 18.15
CA VAL A 12 -15.26 -10.58 17.25
C VAL A 12 -14.60 -9.53 18.12
N VAL A 13 -13.34 -9.21 17.82
CA VAL A 13 -12.55 -8.21 18.53
C VAL A 13 -11.94 -7.31 17.48
N GLU A 14 -12.22 -6.02 17.59
CA GLU A 14 -11.71 -4.99 16.71
C GLU A 14 -10.18 -5.06 16.57
N ASP A 15 -9.68 -5.02 15.33
CA ASP A 15 -8.26 -5.14 14.96
C ASP A 15 -7.55 -6.42 15.47
N PHE A 16 -8.30 -7.44 15.89
CA PHE A 16 -7.74 -8.65 16.48
C PHE A 16 -8.39 -9.98 16.06
N SER A 17 -9.73 -10.07 15.99
CA SER A 17 -10.46 -11.31 15.70
C SER A 17 -11.73 -11.03 14.91
N VAL A 18 -11.97 -11.81 13.85
CA VAL A 18 -13.17 -11.75 13.01
C VAL A 18 -13.82 -13.12 12.94
N VAL A 19 -15.14 -13.15 13.02
CA VAL A 19 -15.93 -14.38 12.87
C VAL A 19 -16.55 -14.36 11.49
N VAL A 20 -16.25 -15.40 10.71
CA VAL A 20 -16.66 -15.52 9.30
C VAL A 20 -17.50 -16.77 9.10
N THR A 21 -18.46 -16.69 8.18
CA THR A 21 -19.32 -17.81 7.79
C THR A 21 -18.69 -18.62 6.67
N TYR A 22 -19.14 -19.87 6.50
CA TYR A 22 -18.69 -20.71 5.38
C TYR A 22 -18.99 -20.10 4.00
N GLN A 23 -20.07 -19.33 3.88
CA GLN A 23 -20.41 -18.63 2.65
C GLN A 23 -19.37 -17.54 2.33
N GLN A 24 -18.98 -16.72 3.32
CA GLN A 24 -17.96 -15.69 3.15
C GLN A 24 -16.60 -16.30 2.76
N ILE A 25 -16.23 -17.45 3.34
CA ILE A 25 -15.00 -18.17 2.96
C ILE A 25 -15.06 -18.57 1.48
N LYS A 26 -16.21 -19.10 1.02
CA LYS A 26 -16.40 -19.50 -0.37
C LYS A 26 -16.32 -18.32 -1.34
N GLU A 27 -16.93 -17.18 -0.99
CA GLU A 27 -16.87 -15.94 -1.78
C GLU A 27 -15.46 -15.36 -1.90
N LYS A 28 -14.59 -15.61 -0.90
CA LYS A 28 -13.18 -15.20 -0.90
C LYS A 28 -12.23 -16.29 -1.43
N ASN A 29 -12.76 -17.25 -2.21
CA ASN A 29 -11.99 -18.34 -2.81
C ASN A 29 -11.23 -19.21 -1.78
N TYR A 30 -11.84 -19.44 -0.62
CA TYR A 30 -11.25 -20.21 0.50
C TYR A 30 -9.92 -19.66 1.02
N SER A 31 -9.62 -18.40 0.74
CA SER A 31 -8.45 -17.73 1.31
C SER A 31 -8.76 -17.28 2.73
N PHE A 32 -7.81 -17.47 3.64
CA PHE A 32 -7.87 -17.04 5.05
C PHE A 32 -7.01 -15.80 5.31
N SER A 33 -6.63 -15.08 4.25
CA SER A 33 -5.83 -13.87 4.34
C SER A 33 -6.58 -12.79 5.11
N ALA A 34 -6.00 -12.29 6.20
CA ALA A 34 -6.65 -11.31 7.08
C ALA A 34 -7.19 -10.08 6.34
N GLY A 35 -6.46 -9.56 5.34
CA GLY A 35 -6.88 -8.39 4.55
C GLY A 35 -8.17 -8.59 3.74
N GLN A 36 -8.71 -9.80 3.64
CA GLN A 36 -10.00 -10.06 2.99
C GLN A 36 -11.20 -10.02 3.95
N TYR A 37 -10.94 -10.00 5.26
CA TYR A 37 -11.95 -10.10 6.32
C TYR A 37 -11.89 -8.97 7.34
N PHE A 38 -10.72 -8.34 7.50
CA PHE A 38 -10.59 -7.14 8.31
C PHE A 38 -10.95 -5.92 7.47
N ASP A 39 -11.88 -5.12 7.97
CA ASP A 39 -12.22 -3.84 7.36
C ASP A 39 -11.03 -2.89 7.48
N VAL A 40 -10.66 -2.24 6.37
CA VAL A 40 -9.70 -1.14 6.41
C VAL A 40 -10.42 0.06 6.99
N LYS A 41 -10.15 0.37 8.26
CA LYS A 41 -10.62 1.62 8.86
C LYS A 41 -9.85 2.77 8.24
N ILE A 42 -10.57 3.62 7.52
CA ILE A 42 -10.05 4.91 7.10
C ILE A 42 -10.21 5.84 8.29
N GLU A 43 -9.13 6.02 9.07
CA GLU A 43 -9.09 7.03 10.11
C GLU A 43 -9.02 8.41 9.45
N TYR A 44 -10.09 9.19 9.58
CA TYR A 44 -10.11 10.59 9.17
C TYR A 44 -9.49 11.41 10.29
N THR A 45 -8.25 11.85 10.08
CA THR A 45 -7.65 12.88 10.92
C THR A 45 -8.01 14.24 10.32
N ASP A 46 -8.61 15.11 11.14
CA ASP A 46 -8.81 16.50 10.75
C ASP A 46 -7.44 17.16 10.56
N ILE A 47 -7.18 17.64 9.36
CA ILE A 47 -5.99 18.43 9.04
C ILE A 47 -6.40 19.87 8.75
N THR A 48 -5.59 20.80 9.19
CA THR A 48 -5.78 22.22 8.86
C THR A 48 -5.47 22.47 7.38
N ALA A 49 -5.97 23.58 6.84
CA ALA A 49 -5.69 23.98 5.46
C ALA A 49 -4.18 24.20 5.20
N GLU A 50 -3.44 24.64 6.23
CA GLU A 50 -1.99 24.83 6.18
C GLU A 50 -1.27 23.48 6.07
N GLU A 51 -1.58 22.52 6.96
CA GLU A 51 -1.01 21.17 6.92
C GLU A 51 -1.31 20.44 5.61
N PHE A 52 -2.52 20.61 5.07
CA PHE A 52 -2.87 20.11 3.75
C PHE A 52 -1.98 20.74 2.67
N GLY A 53 -1.83 22.07 2.69
CA GLY A 53 -0.98 22.81 1.77
C GLY A 53 0.46 22.34 1.78
N ASP A 54 1.03 22.18 2.97
CA ASP A 54 2.40 21.69 3.18
C ASP A 54 2.58 20.26 2.70
N ARG A 55 1.61 19.38 2.99
CA ARG A 55 1.64 17.99 2.53
C ARG A 55 1.59 17.89 1.01
N ILE A 56 0.71 18.67 0.36
CA ILE A 56 0.64 18.74 -1.11
C ILE A 56 1.91 19.32 -1.71
N LYS A 57 2.50 20.36 -1.09
CA LYS A 57 3.76 20.95 -1.54
C LYS A 57 4.91 19.93 -1.46
N SER A 58 4.98 19.17 -0.37
CA SER A 58 5.95 18.09 -0.19
C SER A 58 5.81 17.01 -1.28
N PHE A 59 4.58 16.54 -1.53
CA PHE A 59 4.32 15.58 -2.61
C PHE A 59 4.72 16.12 -3.99
N LYS A 60 4.39 17.37 -4.31
CA LYS A 60 4.78 18.02 -5.57
C LYS A 60 6.29 18.09 -5.72
N SER A 61 7.00 18.48 -4.65
CA SER A 61 8.46 18.54 -4.66
C SER A 61 9.08 17.17 -4.91
N ASN A 62 8.59 16.13 -4.23
CA ASN A 62 9.07 14.76 -4.40
C ASN A 62 8.83 14.25 -5.82
N LEU A 63 7.64 14.47 -6.38
CA LEU A 63 7.33 14.08 -7.76
C LEU A 63 8.22 14.80 -8.77
N ASN A 64 8.45 16.10 -8.60
CA ASN A 64 9.33 16.86 -9.47
C ASN A 64 10.77 16.33 -9.46
N ASN A 65 11.28 15.96 -8.28
CA ASN A 65 12.61 15.35 -8.15
C ASN A 65 12.66 14.00 -8.89
N LEU A 66 11.66 13.13 -8.68
CA LEU A 66 11.57 11.85 -9.38
C LEU A 66 11.51 12.00 -10.91
N PHE A 67 10.82 13.04 -11.42
CA PHE A 67 10.81 13.31 -12.85
C PHE A 67 12.16 13.79 -13.38
N ALA A 68 12.90 14.59 -12.60
CA ALA A 68 14.25 15.00 -12.97
C ALA A 68 15.23 13.82 -12.99
N ASP A 69 15.16 12.95 -11.98
CA ASP A 69 15.95 11.73 -11.90
C ASP A 69 15.63 10.78 -13.05
N SER A 70 14.34 10.59 -13.35
CA SER A 70 13.89 9.77 -14.48
C SER A 70 14.42 10.26 -15.81
N LYS A 71 14.41 11.58 -16.05
CA LYS A 71 14.98 12.17 -17.29
C LYS A 71 16.49 11.97 -17.37
N THR A 72 17.18 12.11 -16.24
CA THR A 72 18.63 11.88 -16.17
C THR A 72 18.96 10.44 -16.52
N LEU A 73 18.23 9.49 -15.92
CA LEU A 73 18.39 8.07 -16.20
C LEU A 73 18.07 7.74 -17.68
N GLU A 74 17.01 8.32 -18.23
CA GLU A 74 16.63 8.14 -19.64
C GLU A 74 17.77 8.56 -20.58
N MET A 75 18.36 9.75 -20.35
CA MET A 75 19.50 10.23 -21.15
C MET A 75 20.71 9.32 -21.02
N GLU A 76 20.99 8.81 -19.82
CA GLU A 76 22.10 7.89 -19.59
C GLU A 76 21.91 6.56 -20.34
N ILE A 77 20.71 5.99 -20.28
CA ILE A 77 20.36 4.77 -21.02
C ILE A 77 20.55 4.99 -22.53
N GLN A 78 20.01 6.10 -23.08
CA GLN A 78 20.17 6.42 -24.50
C GLN A 78 21.64 6.59 -24.91
N LYS A 79 22.45 7.25 -24.08
CA LYS A 79 23.88 7.40 -24.29
C LYS A 79 24.58 6.05 -24.33
N GLN A 80 24.31 5.17 -23.36
CA GLN A 80 24.90 3.83 -23.32
C GLN A 80 24.49 3.00 -24.53
N LEU A 81 23.22 3.02 -24.92
CA LEU A 81 22.72 2.32 -26.12
C LEU A 81 23.36 2.82 -27.42
N SER A 82 23.60 4.13 -27.55
CA SER A 82 24.27 4.69 -28.73
C SER A 82 25.73 4.24 -28.89
N GLY A 83 26.37 3.81 -27.80
CA GLY A 83 27.72 3.23 -27.81
C GLY A 83 27.76 1.74 -28.19
N ILE A 84 26.60 1.07 -28.25
CA ILE A 84 26.50 -0.33 -28.68
C ILE A 84 26.44 -0.36 -30.21
N GLY A 85 27.59 -0.14 -30.84
CA GLY A 85 27.80 -0.43 -32.25
C GLY A 85 28.16 -1.90 -32.43
N TYR A 86 27.50 -2.57 -33.38
CA TYR A 86 27.80 -3.94 -33.78
C TYR A 86 29.20 -4.00 -34.42
N GLU A 87 30.21 -4.49 -33.69
CA GLU A 87 31.46 -4.92 -34.30
C GLU A 87 31.18 -6.20 -35.11
N LYS A 88 31.46 -6.14 -36.42
CA LYS A 88 31.42 -7.29 -37.32
C LYS A 88 32.58 -8.23 -37.06
#